data_AF-A0A1F4TK60-F1
#
_entry.id   AF-A0A1F4TK60-F1
#
_cell.length_a   1.000
_cell.length_b   1.000
_cell.length_c   1.000
_cell.angle_alpha   90.00
_cell.angle_beta   90.00
_cell.angle_gamma   90.00
#
_symmetry.space_group_name_H-M   'P 1'
#
loop_
_entity.id
_entity.type
_entity.pdbx_description
1 polymer ?
#
loop_
_entity_poly.entity_id
_entity_poly.type
_entity_poly.pdbx_seq_one_letter_code
_entity_poly.pdbx_strand_id
1 'polypeptide(L)'
;MCQLVGVVGSRSLPASFAPLVSLVVSSYLARGFRVASGGALGADSFALSALLQQQAAGSGVVFSAWSSVSGFPASIRSQVVQFCASGGQVIWGAAAPGAPYQQAVSALLGRNRLLVSSCSVVVAFLYGSSRGSLYTVRQAVARGIPVVVYLCGAGVGLPADLVSSCIVYHKEVI
;
A
#
# COMPACT_ATOMS: atom_id res chain seq x y z
N MET A 1 -15.95 -12.81 9.28
CA MET A 1 -15.20 -11.53 9.36
C MET A 1 -14.52 -11.30 8.03
N CYS A 2 -14.62 -10.10 7.45
CA CYS A 2 -13.98 -9.79 6.17
C CYS A 2 -12.50 -9.47 6.40
N GLN A 3 -11.59 -10.21 5.77
CA GLN A 3 -10.14 -10.06 5.94
C GLN A 3 -9.59 -9.00 4.99
N LEU A 4 -8.64 -8.18 5.46
CA LEU A 4 -7.95 -7.20 4.62
C LEU A 4 -6.51 -7.63 4.33
N VAL A 5 -6.08 -7.47 3.09
CA VAL A 5 -4.66 -7.48 2.68
C VAL A 5 -4.17 -6.05 2.51
N GLY A 6 -3.12 -5.66 3.23
CA GLY A 6 -2.46 -4.39 3.05
C GLY A 6 -1.46 -4.45 1.91
N VAL A 7 -1.72 -3.77 0.79
CA VAL A 7 -0.78 -3.60 -0.31
C VAL A 7 -0.06 -2.27 -0.16
N VAL A 8 1.25 -2.34 0.06
CA VAL A 8 2.12 -1.17 0.24
C VAL A 8 3.38 -1.30 -0.59
N GLY A 9 4.07 -0.20 -0.86
CA GLY A 9 5.36 -0.30 -1.51
C GLY A 9 6.01 1.02 -1.85
N SER A 10 7.07 0.93 -2.63
CA SER A 10 7.89 2.08 -3.01
C SER A 10 7.10 3.04 -3.88
N ARG A 11 7.24 4.34 -3.58
CA ARG A 11 6.66 5.42 -4.39
C ARG A 11 7.27 5.50 -5.79
N SER A 12 8.47 4.95 -5.95
CA SER A 12 9.23 4.89 -7.20
C SER A 12 9.21 3.51 -7.84
N LEU A 13 8.27 2.63 -7.46
CA LEU A 13 8.13 1.32 -8.08
C LEU A 13 7.89 1.49 -9.61
N PRO A 14 8.71 0.89 -10.49
CA PRO A 14 8.55 1.02 -11.93
C PRO A 14 7.21 0.47 -12.42
N ALA A 15 6.66 1.10 -13.48
CA ALA A 15 5.39 0.70 -14.08
C ALA A 15 5.40 -0.74 -14.64
N SER A 16 6.57 -1.29 -14.98
CA SER A 16 6.72 -2.69 -15.40
C SER A 16 6.31 -3.69 -14.31
N PHE A 17 6.25 -3.28 -13.03
CA PHE A 17 5.73 -4.12 -11.94
C PHE A 17 4.22 -3.95 -11.70
N ALA A 18 3.52 -3.03 -12.38
CA ALA A 18 2.07 -2.87 -12.24
C ALA A 18 1.28 -4.17 -12.52
N PRO A 19 1.61 -5.00 -13.54
CA PRO A 19 0.97 -6.28 -13.76
C PRO A 19 1.12 -7.25 -12.57
N LEU A 20 2.29 -7.25 -11.91
CA LEU A 20 2.53 -8.07 -10.73
C LEU A 20 1.66 -7.62 -9.55
N VAL A 21 1.56 -6.30 -9.31
CA VAL A 21 0.67 -5.76 -8.27
C VAL A 21 -0.79 -6.13 -8.56
N SER A 22 -1.22 -6.02 -9.82
CA SER A 22 -2.57 -6.39 -10.25
C SER A 22 -2.85 -7.88 -10.02
N LEU A 23 -1.90 -8.77 -10.39
CA LEU A 23 -2.00 -10.20 -10.15
C LEU A 23 -2.17 -10.52 -8.65
N VAL A 24 -1.38 -9.89 -7.79
CA VAL A 24 -1.50 -10.06 -6.34
C VAL A 24 -2.86 -9.60 -5.84
N VAL A 25 -3.33 -8.42 -6.27
CA VAL A 25 -4.67 -7.90 -5.93
C VAL A 25 -5.75 -8.89 -6.35
N SER A 26 -5.75 -9.37 -7.59
CA SER A 26 -6.72 -10.35 -8.09
C SER A 26 -6.69 -11.65 -7.28
N SER A 27 -5.49 -12.12 -6.93
CA SER A 27 -5.28 -13.33 -6.14
C SER A 27 -5.94 -13.23 -4.75
N TYR A 28 -5.83 -12.08 -4.09
CA TYR A 28 -6.47 -11.86 -2.79
C TYR A 28 -7.99 -11.64 -2.90
N LEU A 29 -8.44 -10.89 -3.90
CA LEU A 29 -9.87 -10.71 -4.17
C LEU A 29 -10.57 -12.06 -4.42
N ALA A 30 -9.96 -12.94 -5.22
CA ALA A 30 -10.46 -14.29 -5.49
C ALA A 30 -10.56 -15.17 -4.22
N ARG A 31 -9.79 -14.85 -3.18
CA ARG A 31 -9.83 -15.52 -1.86
C ARG A 31 -10.79 -14.84 -0.88
N GLY A 32 -11.57 -13.85 -1.33
CA GLY A 32 -12.55 -13.13 -0.49
C GLY A 32 -11.93 -12.05 0.40
N PHE A 33 -10.68 -11.65 0.16
CA PHE A 33 -10.07 -10.53 0.88
C PHE A 33 -10.51 -9.20 0.28
N ARG A 34 -10.54 -8.17 1.12
CA ARG A 34 -10.54 -6.76 0.72
C ARG A 34 -9.11 -6.24 0.65
N VAL A 35 -8.88 -5.19 -0.12
CA VAL A 35 -7.54 -4.62 -0.36
C VAL A 35 -7.41 -3.27 0.35
N ALA A 36 -6.44 -3.17 1.26
CA ALA A 36 -6.04 -1.92 1.89
C ALA A 36 -4.82 -1.31 1.19
N SER A 37 -4.78 0.00 1.02
CA SER A 37 -3.62 0.73 0.48
C SER A 37 -3.50 2.12 1.10
N GLY A 38 -2.37 2.77 0.92
CA GLY A 38 -2.10 4.12 1.42
C GLY A 38 -2.38 5.27 0.44
N GLY A 39 -2.75 4.95 -0.80
CA GLY A 39 -2.98 5.92 -1.88
C GLY A 39 -1.74 6.76 -2.25
N ALA A 40 -0.52 6.26 -1.99
CA ALA A 40 0.70 6.88 -2.49
C ALA A 40 0.95 6.57 -3.98
N LEU A 41 2.03 7.13 -4.54
CA LEU A 41 2.55 6.73 -5.85
C LEU A 41 3.10 5.29 -5.82
N GLY A 42 3.34 4.72 -6.99
CA GLY A 42 3.95 3.40 -7.15
C GLY A 42 2.99 2.28 -6.76
N ALA A 43 3.44 1.36 -5.89
CA ALA A 43 2.67 0.16 -5.53
C ALA A 43 1.23 0.46 -5.08
N ASP A 44 1.07 1.48 -4.22
CA ASP A 44 -0.24 1.90 -3.71
C ASP A 44 -1.19 2.32 -4.84
N SER A 45 -0.69 3.10 -5.82
CA SER A 45 -1.46 3.54 -7.00
C SER A 45 -1.73 2.41 -7.99
N PHE A 46 -0.81 1.45 -8.13
CA PHE A 46 -1.03 0.26 -8.96
C PHE A 46 -2.10 -0.65 -8.36
N ALA A 47 -2.14 -0.80 -7.03
CA ALA A 47 -3.21 -1.52 -6.35
C ALA A 47 -4.57 -0.83 -6.56
N LEU A 48 -4.60 0.50 -6.50
CA LEU A 48 -5.81 1.28 -6.77
C LEU A 48 -6.26 1.15 -8.24
N SER A 49 -5.32 1.17 -9.19
CA SER A 49 -5.59 0.91 -10.61
C SER A 49 -6.18 -0.48 -10.82
N ALA A 50 -5.61 -1.50 -10.18
CA ALA A 50 -6.07 -2.87 -10.29
C ALA A 50 -7.52 -3.01 -9.81
N LEU A 51 -7.87 -2.41 -8.67
CA LEU A 51 -9.25 -2.40 -8.15
C LEU A 51 -10.22 -1.72 -9.11
N LEU A 52 -9.84 -0.58 -9.70
CA LEU A 52 -10.67 0.13 -10.66
C LEU A 52 -10.87 -0.65 -11.97
N GLN A 53 -9.78 -1.20 -12.53
CA GLN A 53 -9.81 -1.98 -13.77
C GLN A 53 -10.62 -3.27 -13.63
N GLN A 54 -10.59 -3.89 -12.45
CA GLN A 54 -11.35 -5.10 -12.14
C GLN A 54 -12.76 -4.81 -11.64
N GLN A 55 -13.21 -3.54 -11.66
CA GLN A 55 -14.51 -3.09 -11.14
C GLN A 55 -14.76 -3.52 -9.68
N ALA A 56 -13.69 -3.67 -8.90
CA ALA A 56 -13.69 -4.18 -7.53
C ALA A 56 -13.44 -3.08 -6.50
N ALA A 57 -13.70 -1.82 -6.83
CA ALA A 57 -13.44 -0.67 -5.94
C ALA A 57 -14.15 -0.81 -4.58
N GLY A 58 -15.38 -1.36 -4.53
CA GLY A 58 -16.09 -1.65 -3.27
C GLY A 58 -15.34 -2.59 -2.30
N SER A 59 -14.44 -3.41 -2.82
CA SER A 59 -13.54 -4.29 -2.05
C SER A 59 -12.26 -3.59 -1.61
N GLY A 60 -12.07 -2.32 -1.93
CA GLY A 60 -10.90 -1.53 -1.56
C GLY A 60 -11.13 -0.63 -0.34
N VAL A 61 -10.06 -0.35 0.39
CA VAL A 61 -9.98 0.66 1.45
C VAL A 61 -8.67 1.44 1.31
N VAL A 62 -8.73 2.76 1.18
CA VAL A 62 -7.55 3.63 1.21
C VAL A 62 -7.43 4.28 2.59
N PHE A 63 -6.30 4.06 3.25
CA PHE A 63 -5.96 4.75 4.50
C PHE A 63 -5.18 6.02 4.16
N SER A 64 -5.82 7.17 4.34
CA SER A 64 -5.22 8.48 4.08
C SER A 64 -4.54 9.03 5.33
N ALA A 65 -3.40 9.70 5.15
CA ALA A 65 -2.86 10.57 6.20
C ALA A 65 -3.57 11.93 6.23
N TRP A 66 -4.24 12.28 5.14
CA TRP A 66 -4.81 13.59 4.86
C TRP A 66 -6.30 13.61 5.18
N SER A 67 -6.80 14.80 5.51
CA SER A 67 -8.22 15.05 5.78
C SER A 67 -9.07 15.20 4.51
N SER A 68 -8.45 15.30 3.33
CA SER A 68 -9.17 15.43 2.06
C SER A 68 -8.35 14.94 0.87
N VAL A 69 -9.01 14.80 -0.29
CA VAL A 69 -8.39 14.35 -1.55
C VAL A 69 -7.20 15.22 -1.96
N SER A 70 -7.24 16.54 -1.70
CA SER A 70 -6.18 17.46 -2.11
C SER A 70 -4.85 17.23 -1.38
N GLY A 71 -4.83 16.47 -0.28
CA GLY A 71 -3.59 16.04 0.38
C GLY A 71 -2.85 14.93 -0.37
N PHE A 72 -3.53 14.14 -1.21
CA PHE A 72 -2.85 13.12 -2.03
C PHE A 72 -1.94 13.76 -3.09
N PRO A 73 -0.91 13.03 -3.57
CA PRO A 73 -0.10 13.44 -4.72
C PRO A 73 -1.00 13.81 -5.91
N ALA A 74 -0.70 14.91 -6.60
CA ALA A 74 -1.57 15.47 -7.63
C ALA A 74 -2.00 14.45 -8.70
N SER A 75 -1.07 13.58 -9.13
CA SER A 75 -1.31 12.53 -10.13
C SER A 75 -2.23 11.39 -9.65
N ILE A 76 -2.49 11.27 -8.35
CA ILE A 76 -3.32 10.20 -7.77
C ILE A 76 -4.72 10.71 -7.40
N ARG A 77 -4.93 12.03 -7.33
CA ARG A 77 -6.19 12.62 -6.86
C ARG A 77 -7.40 12.19 -7.69
N SER A 78 -7.30 12.23 -9.01
CA SER A 78 -8.39 11.80 -9.92
C SER A 78 -8.73 10.32 -9.72
N GLN A 79 -7.70 9.49 -9.54
CA GLN A 79 -7.86 8.06 -9.28
C GLN A 79 -8.59 7.80 -7.95
N VAL A 80 -8.26 8.54 -6.89
CA VAL A 80 -8.95 8.43 -5.59
C VAL A 80 -10.41 8.87 -5.71
N VAL A 81 -10.69 9.96 -6.44
CA VAL A 81 -12.07 10.40 -6.70
C VAL A 81 -12.86 9.32 -7.43
N GLN A 82 -12.30 8.76 -8.50
CA GLN A 82 -12.94 7.69 -9.27
C GLN A 82 -13.16 6.44 -8.42
N PHE A 83 -12.20 6.08 -7.58
CA PHE A 83 -12.31 4.97 -6.64
C PHE A 83 -13.46 5.15 -5.66
N CYS A 84 -13.60 6.32 -5.04
CA CYS A 84 -14.74 6.65 -4.19
C CYS A 84 -16.07 6.58 -4.96
N ALA A 85 -16.12 7.17 -6.16
CA ALA A 85 -17.31 7.14 -7.01
C ALA A 85 -17.72 5.72 -7.43
N SER A 86 -16.77 4.78 -7.45
CA SER A 86 -16.97 3.37 -7.77
C SER A 86 -17.25 2.50 -6.51
N GLY A 87 -17.55 3.12 -5.37
CA GLY A 87 -17.90 2.44 -4.11
C GLY A 87 -16.71 2.13 -3.18
N GLY A 88 -15.51 2.56 -3.54
CA GLY A 88 -14.33 2.44 -2.70
C GLY A 88 -14.40 3.29 -1.45
N GLN A 89 -13.78 2.81 -0.37
CA GLN A 89 -13.80 3.50 0.93
C GLN A 89 -12.47 4.19 1.21
N VAL A 90 -12.53 5.42 1.74
CA VAL A 90 -11.34 6.13 2.23
C VAL A 90 -11.50 6.38 3.72
N ILE A 91 -10.53 5.92 4.50
CA ILE A 91 -10.39 6.29 5.91
C ILE A 91 -9.53 7.54 5.96
N TRP A 92 -10.16 8.67 6.22
CA TRP A 92 -9.53 9.98 6.23
C TRP A 92 -8.66 10.16 7.48
N GLY A 93 -7.50 10.79 7.29
CA GLY A 93 -6.60 11.18 8.38
C GLY A 93 -6.87 12.62 8.83
N ALA A 94 -6.03 13.12 9.73
CA ALA A 94 -6.19 14.46 10.33
C ALA A 94 -5.33 15.55 9.68
N ALA A 95 -4.32 15.19 8.86
CA ALA A 95 -3.41 16.19 8.32
C ALA A 95 -4.08 17.05 7.25
N ALA A 96 -4.04 18.37 7.43
CA ALA A 96 -4.47 19.30 6.40
C ALA A 96 -3.57 19.23 5.16
N PRO A 97 -4.11 19.45 3.95
CA PRO A 97 -3.31 19.69 2.76
C PRO A 97 -2.31 20.84 3.00
N GLY A 98 -1.03 20.63 2.70
CA GLY A 98 0.00 21.64 2.95
C GLY A 98 0.47 21.74 4.40
N ALA A 99 0.09 20.79 5.27
CA ALA A 99 0.58 20.73 6.65
C ALA A 99 2.12 20.78 6.71
N PRO A 100 2.69 21.38 7.77
CA PRO A 100 4.14 21.40 8.00
C PRO A 100 4.76 19.99 7.91
N TYR A 101 5.99 19.90 7.43
CA TYR A 101 6.68 18.64 7.16
C TYR A 101 6.59 17.63 8.32
N GLN A 102 6.87 18.07 9.55
CA GLN A 102 6.83 17.19 10.73
C GLN A 102 5.43 16.62 11.00
N GLN A 103 4.38 17.44 10.82
CA GLN A 103 3.00 16.97 10.98
C GLN A 103 2.62 15.99 9.88
N ALA A 104 3.03 16.25 8.64
CA ALA A 104 2.82 15.34 7.51
C ALA A 104 3.51 14.00 7.73
N VAL A 105 4.77 14.00 8.21
CA VAL A 105 5.51 12.77 8.53
C VAL A 105 4.82 12.00 9.65
N SER A 106 4.44 12.68 10.74
CA SER A 106 3.72 12.06 11.86
C SER A 106 2.40 11.42 11.39
N ALA A 107 1.62 12.13 10.59
CA ALA A 107 0.37 11.61 10.03
C ALA A 107 0.57 10.42 9.10
N LEU A 108 1.62 10.41 8.26
CA LEU A 108 1.97 9.26 7.42
C LEU A 108 2.36 8.03 8.24
N LEU A 109 3.13 8.20 9.31
CA LEU A 109 3.50 7.10 10.21
C LEU A 109 2.29 6.57 10.97
N GLY A 110 1.43 7.47 11.49
CA GLY A 110 0.18 7.13 12.15
C GLY A 110 -0.76 6.35 11.23
N ARG A 111 -0.90 6.82 9.98
CA ARG A 111 -1.65 6.13 8.92
C ARG A 111 -1.14 4.72 8.67
N ASN A 112 0.18 4.52 8.61
CA ASN A 112 0.76 3.20 8.37
C ASN A 112 0.45 2.23 9.51
N ARG A 113 0.50 2.69 10.78
CA ARG A 113 0.11 1.87 11.93
C ARG A 113 -1.36 1.48 11.86
N LEU A 114 -2.24 2.42 11.50
CA LEU A 114 -3.67 2.17 11.36
C LEU A 114 -3.94 1.13 10.27
N LEU A 115 -3.39 1.32 9.07
CA LEU A 115 -3.49 0.35 7.97
C LEU A 115 -3.08 -1.04 8.42
N VAL A 116 -1.90 -1.18 9.03
CA VAL A 116 -1.39 -2.48 9.52
C VAL A 116 -2.34 -3.09 10.54
N SER A 117 -2.84 -2.30 11.50
CA SER A 117 -3.75 -2.81 12.54
C SER A 117 -5.09 -3.32 12.01
N SER A 118 -5.48 -2.90 10.80
CA SER A 118 -6.71 -3.36 10.13
C SER A 118 -6.48 -4.55 9.20
N CYS A 119 -5.24 -4.97 8.96
CA CYS A 119 -4.91 -6.01 8.00
C CYS A 119 -4.67 -7.37 8.67
N SER A 120 -5.06 -8.44 7.98
CA SER A 120 -4.72 -9.82 8.35
C SER A 120 -3.41 -10.29 7.72
N VAL A 121 -2.94 -9.59 6.68
CA VAL A 121 -1.68 -9.85 5.97
C VAL A 121 -1.23 -8.57 5.29
N VAL A 122 0.09 -8.37 5.17
CA VAL A 122 0.68 -7.23 4.43
C VAL A 122 1.52 -7.76 3.27
N VAL A 123 1.32 -7.21 2.09
CA VAL A 123 2.16 -7.42 0.91
C VAL A 123 2.92 -6.13 0.59
N ALA A 124 4.25 -6.20 0.63
CA ALA A 124 5.12 -5.07 0.38
C ALA A 124 5.89 -5.23 -0.94
N PHE A 125 5.82 -4.23 -1.82
CA PHE A 125 6.63 -4.14 -3.04
C PHE A 125 7.77 -3.14 -2.82
N LEU A 126 8.98 -3.64 -2.63
CA LEU A 126 10.16 -2.82 -2.35
C LEU A 126 10.98 -2.62 -3.63
N TYR A 127 11.33 -1.38 -3.90
CA TYR A 127 12.19 -0.93 -5.00
C TYR A 127 13.01 0.28 -4.54
N GLY A 128 14.33 0.23 -4.71
CA GLY A 128 15.23 1.29 -4.25
C GLY A 128 15.01 1.68 -2.77
N SER A 129 15.16 2.98 -2.45
CA SER A 129 14.96 3.48 -1.09
C SER A 129 13.48 3.44 -0.67
N SER A 130 13.16 2.54 0.26
CA SER A 130 11.76 2.19 0.60
C SER A 130 11.43 2.40 2.08
N ARG A 131 11.94 3.48 2.69
CA ARG A 131 11.87 3.72 4.14
C ARG A 131 10.45 3.62 4.73
N GLY A 132 9.47 4.24 4.07
CA GLY A 132 8.07 4.21 4.53
C GLY A 132 7.46 2.81 4.47
N SER A 133 7.76 2.04 3.43
CA SER A 133 7.29 0.66 3.25
C SER A 133 7.96 -0.29 4.24
N LEU A 134 9.27 -0.13 4.47
CA LEU A 134 10.02 -0.86 5.50
C LEU A 134 9.50 -0.56 6.91
N TYR A 135 9.10 0.68 7.18
CA TYR A 135 8.42 1.03 8.43
C TYR A 135 7.11 0.23 8.58
N THR A 136 6.28 0.17 7.54
CA THR A 136 5.05 -0.63 7.54
C THR A 136 5.32 -2.11 7.77
N VAL A 137 6.33 -2.68 7.10
CA VAL A 137 6.75 -4.08 7.30
C VAL A 137 7.16 -4.33 8.76
N ARG A 138 8.00 -3.46 9.34
CA ARG A 138 8.39 -3.55 10.76
C ARG A 138 7.16 -3.53 11.69
N GLN A 139 6.18 -2.66 11.41
CA GLN A 139 4.95 -2.60 12.21
C GLN A 139 4.11 -3.88 12.09
N ALA A 140 4.06 -4.50 10.91
CA ALA A 140 3.33 -5.76 10.71
C ALA A 140 4.02 -6.93 11.43
N VAL A 141 5.34 -7.06 11.27
CA VAL A 141 6.16 -8.08 11.95
C VAL A 141 6.05 -7.95 13.47
N ALA A 142 6.18 -6.74 14.02
CA ALA A 142 6.06 -6.50 15.46
C ALA A 142 4.68 -6.87 16.02
N ARG A 143 3.65 -6.98 15.17
CA ARG A 143 2.28 -7.39 15.53
C ARG A 143 1.98 -8.85 15.23
N GLY A 144 2.96 -9.62 14.73
CA GLY A 144 2.75 -11.00 14.29
C GLY A 144 1.84 -11.12 13.06
N ILE A 145 1.67 -10.04 12.30
CA ILE A 145 0.89 -10.05 11.06
C ILE A 145 1.78 -10.63 9.95
N PRO A 146 1.35 -11.68 9.22
CA PRO A 146 2.11 -12.23 8.10
C PRO A 146 2.48 -11.17 7.07
N VAL A 147 3.74 -11.21 6.61
CA VAL A 147 4.24 -10.29 5.59
C VAL A 147 4.82 -11.05 4.41
N VAL A 148 4.37 -10.67 3.21
CA VAL A 148 4.97 -11.08 1.93
C VAL A 148 5.70 -9.89 1.34
N VAL A 149 6.96 -10.06 0.96
CA VAL A 149 7.79 -9.00 0.38
C VAL A 149 8.20 -9.40 -1.02
N TYR A 150 7.89 -8.54 -2.00
CA TYR A 150 8.45 -8.58 -3.34
C TYR A 150 9.59 -7.58 -3.42
N LEU A 151 10.81 -8.09 -3.57
CA LEU A 151 12.01 -7.31 -3.86
C LEU A 151 12.07 -7.11 -5.38
N CYS A 152 11.70 -5.92 -5.82
CA CYS A 152 11.60 -5.54 -7.22
C CYS A 152 12.90 -4.86 -7.65
N GLY A 153 13.59 -5.43 -8.64
CA GLY A 153 14.83 -4.89 -9.19
C GLY A 153 16.11 -5.34 -8.48
N ALA A 154 17.24 -5.20 -9.18
CA ALA A 154 18.55 -5.63 -8.70
C ALA A 154 19.03 -4.81 -7.49
N GLY A 155 19.69 -5.46 -6.54
CA GLY A 155 20.30 -4.82 -5.37
C GLY A 155 19.31 -4.36 -4.29
N VAL A 156 18.01 -4.65 -4.43
CA VAL A 156 17.02 -4.37 -3.40
C VAL A 156 17.03 -5.51 -2.37
N GLY A 157 17.32 -5.15 -1.12
CA GLY A 157 17.38 -6.09 -0.01
C GLY A 157 16.36 -5.75 1.08
N LEU A 158 15.95 -6.79 1.81
CA LEU A 158 15.25 -6.64 3.07
C LEU A 158 16.29 -6.64 4.22
N PRO A 159 16.20 -5.71 5.20
CA PRO A 159 17.08 -5.74 6.36
C PRO A 159 17.08 -7.09 7.08
N ALA A 160 18.25 -7.54 7.54
CA ALA A 160 18.44 -8.89 8.11
C ALA A 160 17.47 -9.20 9.26
N ASP A 161 17.10 -8.19 10.06
CA ASP A 161 16.16 -8.33 11.17
C ASP A 161 14.71 -8.65 10.73
N LEU A 162 14.38 -8.48 9.44
CA LEU A 162 13.06 -8.76 8.88
C LEU A 162 13.02 -10.02 8.01
N VAL A 163 14.18 -10.51 7.55
CA VAL A 163 14.26 -11.65 6.61
C VAL A 163 13.62 -12.91 7.19
N SER A 164 13.87 -13.22 8.47
CA SER A 164 13.32 -14.41 9.12
C SER A 164 11.81 -14.35 9.40
N SER A 165 11.22 -13.15 9.30
CA SER A 165 9.82 -12.88 9.67
C SER A 165 8.92 -12.62 8.44
N CYS A 166 9.49 -12.67 7.24
CA CYS A 166 8.80 -12.34 5.99
C CYS A 166 8.97 -13.47 4.97
N ILE A 167 7.93 -13.70 4.17
CA ILE A 167 8.05 -14.51 2.95
C ILE A 167 8.59 -13.59 1.85
N VAL A 168 9.76 -13.89 1.29
CA VAL A 168 10.46 -12.99 0.35
C VAL A 168 10.50 -13.58 -1.05
N TYR A 169 10.15 -12.77 -2.04
CA TYR A 169 10.25 -13.09 -3.47
C TYR A 169 11.12 -12.06 -4.19
N HIS A 170 12.05 -12.52 -5.01
CA HIS A 170 12.82 -11.66 -5.92
C HIS A 170 12.12 -11.57 -7.28
N LYS A 171 11.99 -10.35 -7.80
CA LYS A 171 11.38 -10.09 -9.11
C LYS A 171 12.22 -9.07 -9.88
N GLU A 172 12.72 -9.50 -11.03
CA GLU A 172 13.38 -8.65 -12.00
C GLU A 172 12.41 -8.29 -13.12
N VAL A 173 12.68 -7.18 -13.81
CA VAL A 173 11.93 -6.80 -15.01
C VAL A 173 12.41 -7.73 -16.13
N ILE A 174 11.47 -8.48 -16.72
CA ILE A 174 11.70 -9.21 -17.97
C ILE A 174 11.52 -8.23 -19.13
#